data_AF-A0A4R0PCD7-F1
#
_entry.id   AF-A0A4R0PCD7-F1
#
_cell.length_a   1.000
_cell.length_b   1.000
_cell.length_c   1.000
_cell.angle_alpha   90.00
_cell.angle_beta   90.00
_cell.angle_gamma   90.00
#
_symmetry.space_group_name_H-M   'P 1'
#
loop_
_entity.id
_entity.type
_entity.pdbx_description
1 polymer ?
#
loop_
_entity_poly.entity_id
_entity_poly.type
_entity_poly.pdbx_seq_one_letter_code
_entity_poly.pdbx_strand_id
1 'polypeptide(L)' 'MANKQLRFPNGYRTSSSNITRVKVFPERSLSWNRVYVVVIENDKIVYEGLVELDKIEVKKPRIRKSRQKAML' A
#
# COMPACT_ATOMS: atom_id res chain seq x y z
N MET A 1 -12.09 7.90 17.31
CA MET A 1 -11.88 7.64 15.86
C MET A 1 -10.44 7.16 15.68
N ALA A 2 -10.18 6.09 14.93
CA ALA A 2 -8.83 5.54 14.78
C ALA A 2 -8.05 6.33 13.71
N ASN A 3 -6.93 6.95 14.09
CA ASN A 3 -5.98 7.57 13.17
C ASN A 3 -5.40 6.49 12.24
N LYS A 4 -5.92 6.38 11.01
CA LYS A 4 -5.38 5.49 9.99
C LYS A 4 -4.13 6.15 9.42
N GLN A 5 -2.96 5.70 9.87
CA GLN A 5 -1.68 6.14 9.33
C GLN A 5 -1.40 5.39 8.03
N LEU A 6 -1.26 6.12 6.92
CA LEU A 6 -0.80 5.56 5.65
C LEU A 6 0.73 5.59 5.66
N ARG A 7 1.33 4.39 5.60
CA ARG A 7 2.76 4.20 5.56
C ARG A 7 3.15 3.71 4.18
N PHE A 8 3.90 4.53 3.46
CA PHE A 8 4.52 4.12 2.22
C PHE A 8 5.91 3.55 2.50
N PRO A 9 6.32 2.50 1.77
CA PRO A 9 7.57 1.77 2.00
C PRO A 9 8.85 2.58 1.83
N ASN A 10 8.79 3.69 1.10
CA ASN A 10 9.91 4.60 0.90
C ASN A 10 10.10 5.60 2.05
N GLY A 11 9.35 5.44 3.15
CA GLY A 11 9.42 6.33 4.30
C GLY A 11 8.42 7.49 4.26
N TYR A 12 7.67 7.68 3.18
CA TYR A 12 6.57 8.64 3.19
C TYR A 12 5.47 8.16 4.15
N ARG A 13 5.26 8.93 5.22
CA ARG A 13 4.26 8.66 6.26
C ARG A 13 3.31 9.83 6.26
N THR A 14 2.03 9.56 6.06
CA THR A 14 0.99 10.56 6.27
C THR A 14 0.03 10.05 7.33
N SER A 15 -0.20 10.88 8.34
CA SER A 15 -1.25 10.70 9.35
C SER A 15 -2.52 11.46 8.97
N SER A 16 -2.58 12.01 7.75
CA SER A 16 -3.72 12.78 7.29
C SER A 16 -4.92 11.86 7.10
N SER A 17 -6.02 12.18 7.78
CA SER A 17 -7.32 11.56 7.54
C SER A 17 -7.96 12.02 6.24
N ASN A 18 -7.36 13.00 5.54
CA ASN A 18 -7.93 13.70 4.40
C ASN A 18 -7.42 13.19 3.04
N ILE A 19 -6.84 11.99 3.01
CA ILE A 19 -6.38 11.37 1.78
C ILE A 19 -7.59 10.98 0.96
N THR A 20 -7.81 11.72 -0.12
CA THR A 20 -8.96 11.53 -1.00
C THR A 20 -8.66 10.44 -2.03
N ARG A 21 -7.42 10.32 -2.49
CA ARG A 21 -7.05 9.36 -3.54
C ARG A 21 -5.58 8.95 -3.49
N VAL A 22 -5.32 7.69 -3.81
CA VAL A 22 -3.96 7.16 -4.09
C VAL A 22 -3.98 6.54 -5.48
N LYS A 23 -3.05 6.93 -6.34
CA LYS A 23 -2.83 6.32 -7.66
C LYS A 23 -1.50 5.57 -7.65
N VAL A 24 -1.50 4.36 -8.18
CA VAL A 24 -0.31 3.51 -8.28
C VAL A 24 -0.15 3.10 -9.73
N PHE A 25 1.01 3.36 -10.30
CA PHE A 25 1.34 3.05 -11.68
C PHE A 25 2.53 2.07 -11.71
N PRO A 26 2.47 1.02 -12.54
CA PRO A 26 3.62 0.15 -12.75
C PRO A 26 4.76 0.97 -13.39
N GLU A 27 5.98 0.83 -12.88
CA GLU A 27 7.14 1.37 -13.58
C GLU A 27 7.38 0.50 -14.84
N ARG A 28 7.40 1.11 -16.04
CA ARG A 28 7.64 0.39 -17.31
C ARG A 28 9.10 -0.02 -17.54
N SER A 29 9.97 0.19 -16.55
CA SER A 29 11.39 -0.13 -16.58
C SER A 29 11.63 -1.61 -16.27
N LEU A 30 12.82 -2.12 -16.62
CA LEU A 30 13.27 -3.50 -16.39
C LEU A 30 13.25 -3.91 -14.90
N SER A 31 13.18 -2.96 -13.97
CA SER A 31 13.01 -3.26 -12.54
C SER A 31 11.53 -3.45 -12.18
N TRP A 32 11.04 -4.69 -12.24
CA TRP A 32 9.66 -5.06 -11.87
C TRP A 32 9.33 -4.82 -10.38
N ASN A 33 10.32 -4.45 -9.59
CA ASN A 33 10.21 -4.26 -8.15
C ASN A 33 9.91 -2.82 -7.74
N ARG A 34 9.45 -1.97 -8.67
CA ARG A 34 9.17 -0.57 -8.40
C ARG A 34 7.82 -0.13 -8.96
N VAL A 35 7.15 0.73 -8.22
CA VAL A 35 5.90 1.36 -8.63
C VAL A 35 5.97 2.86 -8.39
N TYR A 36 5.34 3.62 -9.27
CA TYR A 36 5.18 5.05 -9.09
C TYR A 36 3.87 5.33 -8.35
N VAL A 37 3.94 6.10 -7.27
CA VAL A 37 2.82 6.36 -6.39
C VAL A 37 2.55 7.86 -6.31
N VAL A 38 1.28 8.23 -6.44
CA VAL A 38 0.79 9.60 -6.27
C VAL A 38 -0.28 9.61 -5.19
N VAL A 39 -0.12 10.45 -4.17
CA VAL A 39 -1.07 10.64 -3.07
C VAL A 39 -1.69 12.02 -3.17
N ILE A 40 -3.01 12.06 -3.12
CA ILE A 40 -3.81 13.27 -3.24
C ILE A 40 -4.60 13.48 -1.95
N GLU A 41 -4.46 14.66 -1.37
CA GLU A 41 -5.24 15.15 -0.22
C GLU A 41 -5.97 16.43 -0.63
N ASN A 42 -7.30 16.48 -0.44
CA ASN A 42 -8.13 17.64 -0.80
C ASN A 42 -7.83 18.19 -2.22
N ASP A 43 -7.76 17.29 -3.20
CA ASP A 43 -7.44 17.58 -4.62
C ASP A 43 -6.05 18.16 -4.90
N LYS A 44 -5.13 18.12 -3.93
CA LYS A 44 -3.72 18.49 -4.08
C LYS A 44 -2.82 17.27 -3.99
N ILE A 45 -1.82 17.19 -4.86
CA ILE A 45 -0.78 16.16 -4.77
C ILE A 45 0.11 16.49 -3.59
N VAL A 46 0.15 15.60 -2.60
CA VAL A 46 0.98 15.75 -1.39
C VAL A 46 2.20 14.85 -1.39
N TYR A 47 2.21 13.86 -2.27
CA TYR A 47 3.36 12.99 -2.49
C TYR A 47 3.32 12.38 -3.87
N GLU A 48 4.49 12.30 -4.48
CA GLU A 48 4.72 11.76 -5.80
C GLU A 48 6.13 11.16 -5.87
N GLY A 49 6.25 9.87 -6.19
CA GLY A 49 7.57 9.24 -6.26
C GLY A 49 7.55 7.72 -6.43
N LEU A 50 8.73 7.16 -6.69
CA LEU A 50 8.96 5.72 -6.83
C LEU A 50 9.03 5.03 -5.47
N VAL A 51 8.44 3.84 -5.41
CA VAL A 51 8.38 2.98 -4.24
C VAL A 51 8.88 1.59 -4.63
N GLU A 52 9.86 1.08 -3.89
CA GLU A 52 10.38 -0.27 -4.06
C GLU A 52 9.50 -1.29 -3.32
N LEU A 53 9.03 -2.31 -4.05
CA LEU A 53 8.08 -3.33 -3.59
C LEU A 53 8.71 -4.39 -2.68
N ASP A 54 10.01 -4.62 -2.80
CA ASP A 54 10.80 -5.54 -1.97
C ASP A 54 11.00 -5.01 -0.53
N LYS A 55 11.01 -3.68 -0.37
CA LYS A 55 11.05 -3.01 0.94
C LYS A 55 9.71 -3.02 1.68
N ILE A 56 8.65 -3.57 1.07
CA ILE A 56 7.33 -3.66 1.70
C ILE A 56 7.24 -4.98 2.46
N GLU A 57 7.14 -4.91 3.79
CA GLU A 57 6.71 -6.06 4.57
C GLU A 57 5.23 -6.37 4.27
N VAL A 58 4.98 -7.22 3.28
CA VAL A 58 3.66 -7.75 3.02
C VAL A 58 3.34 -8.75 4.13
N LYS A 59 2.48 -8.35 5.08
CA LYS A 59 1.91 -9.29 6.03
C LYS A 59 1.18 -10.36 5.24
N LYS A 60 1.73 -11.59 5.22
CA LYS A 60 1.13 -12.72 4.49
C LYS A 60 -0.36 -12.81 4.84
N PRO A 61 -1.24 -12.94 3.83
CA PRO A 61 -2.66 -13.10 4.11
C PRO A 61 -2.83 -14.31 5.03
N ARG A 62 -3.53 -14.11 6.15
CA ARG A 62 -3.93 -15.21 7.03
C ARG A 62 -4.83 -16.13 6.21
N ILE A 63 -4.27 -17.21 5.68
CA ILE A 63 -5.05 -18.29 5.09
C ILE A 63 -5.91 -18.84 6.23
N ARG A 64 -7.21 -18.51 6.23
CA ARG A 64 -8.16 -19.18 7.11
C ARG A 64 -8.19 -20.63 6.67
N LYS A 65 -7.54 -21.53 7.42
CA LYS A 65 -7.76 -22.97 7.28
C LYS A 65 -9.26 -23.18 7.46
N SER A 66 -9.98 -23.49 6.38
CA SER A 66 -11.34 -23.99 6.49
C SER A 66 -11.24 -25.24 7.36
N ARG A 67 -11.98 -25.25 8.47
CA ARG A 67 -12.20 -26.50 9.22
C ARG A 67 -12.98 -27.41 8.28
N GLN A 68 -12.30 -28.23 7.49
CA GLN A 68 -12.87 -29.49 7.03
C GLN A 68 -13.07 -30.31 8.29
N LYS A 69 -14.26 -30.16 8.86
CA LYS A 69 -14.76 -31.01 9.91
C LYS A 69 -14.89 -32.39 9.28
N ALA A 70 -14.00 -33.30 9.67
CA ALA A 70 -14.14 -34.71 9.38
C ALA A 70 -15.58 -35.14 9.69
N MET A 71 -16.28 -35.67 8.68
CA MET A 71 -17.49 -36.45 8.86
C MET A 71 -17.14 -37.87 8.44
N LEU A 72 -17.10 -38.72 9.46
CA LEU A 72 -17.36 -40.16 9.54
C LEU A 72 -17.43 -40.94 8.22
#